data_AF-A0AB38JKN5-F1
#
_entry.id   AF-A0AB38JKN5-F1
#
_cell.length_a   1.000
_cell.length_b   1.000
_cell.length_c   1.000
_cell.angle_alpha   90.00
_cell.angle_beta   90.00
_cell.angle_gamma   90.00
#
_symmetry.space_group_name_H-M   'P 1'
#
loop_
_entity.id
_entity.type
_entity.pdbx_description
1 polymer ?
#
loop_
_entity_poly.entity_id
_entity_poly.type
_entity_poly.pdbx_seq_one_letter_code
_entity_poly.pdbx_strand_id
1 'polypeptide(L)'
;MASSPEYFELDGPGPVGGLIQLFGTNLWRVTCAADRDTFYATTASGSLTWLVRRSISARRTTAIHDTTECPSLSPNETVIAYKKDVGDGVPDLCIAALNLASAVETVLPEE
;
A
#
# COMPACT_ATOMS: atom_id res chain seq x y z
N MET A 1 24.79 -13.74 -6.74
CA MET A 1 23.49 -14.37 -6.38
C MET A 1 22.43 -13.32 -6.59
N ALA A 2 21.73 -13.34 -7.73
CA ALA A 2 20.63 -12.41 -7.97
C ALA A 2 19.44 -12.88 -7.14
N SER A 3 18.94 -12.04 -6.23
CA SER A 3 17.71 -12.32 -5.48
C SER A 3 16.59 -12.63 -6.47
N SER A 4 15.89 -13.73 -6.24
CA SER A 4 14.67 -14.06 -6.97
C SER A 4 13.72 -12.84 -6.96
N PRO A 5 13.07 -12.50 -8.09
CA PRO A 5 12.12 -11.40 -8.10
C PRO A 5 10.97 -11.69 -7.13
N GLU A 6 10.73 -10.77 -6.18
CA GLU A 6 9.52 -10.80 -5.35
C GLU A 6 8.35 -10.34 -6.25
N TYR A 7 7.40 -11.24 -6.51
CA TYR A 7 6.18 -10.94 -7.25
C TYR A 7 5.05 -10.63 -6.27
N PHE A 8 4.22 -9.64 -6.62
CA PHE A 8 3.12 -9.18 -5.78
C PHE A 8 1.78 -9.48 -6.47
N GLU A 9 0.82 -9.95 -5.69
CA GLU A 9 -0.58 -10.08 -6.12
C GLU A 9 -1.27 -8.72 -5.95
N LEU A 10 -2.18 -8.37 -6.87
CA LEU A 10 -2.97 -7.14 -6.80
C LEU A 10 -4.42 -7.48 -6.43
N ASP A 11 -4.96 -6.80 -5.41
CA ASP A 11 -6.37 -6.87 -5.02
C ASP A 11 -6.92 -5.44 -5.01
N GLY A 12 -7.68 -5.04 -6.04
CA GLY A 12 -8.26 -3.69 -6.17
C GLY A 12 -8.72 -3.33 -7.60
N PRO A 13 -9.65 -2.36 -7.76
CA PRO A 13 -10.15 -1.90 -9.05
C PRO A 13 -9.15 -0.95 -9.73
N GLY A 14 -8.01 -1.46 -10.19
CA GLY A 14 -7.01 -0.74 -10.99
C GLY A 14 -6.82 -1.37 -12.37
N PRO A 15 -6.30 -0.64 -13.38
CA PRO A 15 -6.28 -1.07 -14.79
C PRO A 15 -5.33 -2.23 -15.13
N VAL A 16 -4.69 -2.87 -14.15
CA VAL A 16 -3.69 -3.92 -14.37
C VAL A 16 -3.95 -5.12 -13.46
N GLY A 17 -4.76 -6.08 -13.92
CA GLY A 17 -4.77 -7.42 -13.35
C GLY A 17 -3.51 -8.17 -13.77
N GLY A 18 -2.52 -8.31 -12.88
CA GLY A 18 -1.29 -9.05 -13.17
C GLY A 18 -0.26 -9.04 -12.05
N LEU A 19 0.65 -10.02 -12.06
CA LEU A 19 1.81 -10.06 -11.18
C LEU A 19 2.76 -8.90 -11.54
N ILE A 20 2.96 -7.94 -10.64
CA ILE A 20 3.96 -6.89 -10.83
C ILE A 20 5.30 -7.37 -10.27
N GLN A 21 6.34 -7.30 -11.10
CA GLN A 21 7.71 -7.55 -10.70
C GLN A 21 8.32 -6.24 -10.16
N LEU A 22 8.63 -6.20 -8.86
CA LEU A 22 9.30 -5.07 -8.23
C LEU A 22 10.82 -5.33 -8.21
N PHE A 23 11.59 -4.50 -8.90
CA PHE A 23 13.05 -4.62 -8.90
C PHE A 23 13.61 -3.83 -7.71
N GLY A 24 14.06 -4.53 -6.66
CA GLY A 24 14.82 -3.92 -5.57
C GLY A 24 14.00 -2.97 -4.70
N THR A 25 12.90 -3.44 -4.13
CA THR A 25 12.00 -2.58 -3.38
C THR A 25 12.45 -2.37 -1.94
N ASN A 26 12.76 -1.12 -1.62
CA ASN A 26 12.74 -0.69 -0.23
C ASN A 26 11.28 -0.68 0.24
N LEU A 27 11.05 -1.28 1.41
CA LEU A 27 9.85 -1.02 2.20
C LEU A 27 10.21 0.08 3.19
N TRP A 28 9.45 1.16 3.21
CA TRP A 28 9.61 2.21 4.21
C TRP A 28 8.27 2.54 4.83
N ARG A 29 8.32 3.05 6.07
CA ARG A 29 7.16 3.44 6.89
C ARG A 29 6.18 2.28 7.03
N VAL A 30 6.37 1.51 8.10
CA VAL A 30 5.65 0.27 8.36
C VAL A 30 4.69 0.47 9.54
N THR A 31 3.51 -0.13 9.45
CA THR A 31 2.57 -0.27 10.56
C THR A 31 2.20 -1.75 10.70
N CYS A 32 2.16 -2.27 11.93
CA CYS A 32 1.95 -3.69 12.20
C CYS A 32 0.54 -3.92 12.73
N ALA A 33 -0.07 -5.02 12.29
CA ALA A 33 -1.26 -5.56 12.93
C ALA A 33 -0.88 -6.23 14.28
N ALA A 34 -1.87 -6.40 15.15
CA ALA A 34 -1.78 -7.04 16.45
C ALA A 34 -1.47 -8.54 16.34
N ASP A 35 -1.76 -9.16 15.20
CA ASP A 35 -1.52 -10.58 14.92
C ASP A 35 -0.02 -10.97 14.84
N ARG A 36 0.88 -9.98 14.75
CA ARG A 36 2.34 -10.14 14.58
C ARG A 36 2.78 -10.87 13.30
N ASP A 37 1.89 -11.08 12.35
CA ASP A 37 2.16 -11.67 11.04
C ASP A 37 1.95 -10.68 9.89
N THR A 38 0.95 -9.82 10.04
CA THR A 38 0.51 -8.85 9.05
C THR A 38 1.15 -7.49 9.31
N PHE A 39 1.72 -6.90 8.27
CA PHE A 39 2.09 -5.49 8.29
C PHE A 39 1.75 -4.80 6.99
N TYR A 40 1.52 -3.50 7.09
CA TYR A 40 1.32 -2.62 5.97
C TYR A 40 2.53 -1.72 5.79
N ALA A 41 2.91 -1.50 4.54
CA ALA A 41 4.08 -0.69 4.21
C ALA A 41 3.85 0.11 2.94
N THR A 42 4.67 1.14 2.76
CA THR A 42 4.84 1.77 1.45
C THR A 42 5.94 1.06 0.68
N THR A 43 5.72 0.88 -0.61
CA THR A 43 6.76 0.48 -1.56
C THR A 43 6.67 1.30 -2.84
N ALA A 44 7.74 1.34 -3.64
CA ALA A 44 7.74 2.01 -4.94
C ALA A 44 7.99 1.04 -6.09
N SER A 45 7.32 1.28 -7.20
CA SER A 45 7.61 0.67 -8.49
C SER A 45 7.66 1.75 -9.57
N GLY A 46 8.83 1.96 -10.17
CA GLY A 46 9.02 3.09 -11.08
C GLY A 46 8.76 4.42 -10.37
N SER A 47 7.82 5.21 -10.90
CA SER A 47 7.39 6.49 -10.33
C SER A 47 6.17 6.39 -9.40
N LEU A 48 5.64 5.19 -9.18
CA LEU A 48 4.42 4.98 -8.39
C LEU A 48 4.77 4.44 -7.00
N THR A 49 4.09 4.96 -5.99
CA THR A 49 4.07 4.39 -4.63
C THR A 49 2.84 3.52 -4.44
N TRP A 50 2.96 2.54 -3.57
CA TRP A 50 1.93 1.53 -3.32
C TRP A 50 1.81 1.26 -1.83
N LEU A 51 0.57 1.07 -1.39
CA LEU A 51 0.25 0.45 -0.11
C LEU A 51 0.28 -1.04 -0.33
N VAL A 52 1.07 -1.73 0.49
CA VAL A 52 1.14 -3.18 0.47
C VAL A 52 0.73 -3.78 1.80
N ARG A 53 0.10 -4.95 1.75
CA ARG A 53 -0.11 -5.86 2.87
C ARG A 53 0.87 -7.01 2.75
N ARG A 54 1.67 -7.27 3.78
CA ARG A 54 2.61 -8.39 3.84
C ARG A 54 2.23 -9.35 4.97
N SER A 55 2.20 -10.64 4.65
CA SER A 55 2.19 -11.72 5.64
C SER A 55 3.60 -12.31 5.73
N ILE A 56 4.14 -12.35 6.95
CA ILE A 56 5.48 -12.89 7.23
C ILE A 56 5.49 -14.40 7.02
N SER A 57 4.55 -15.12 7.64
CA SER A 57 4.44 -16.57 7.59
C SER A 57 4.23 -17.09 6.16
N ALA A 58 3.36 -16.42 5.39
CA ALA A 58 3.08 -16.78 4.00
C ALA A 58 4.19 -16.33 3.03
N ARG A 59 5.13 -15.48 3.48
CA ARG A 59 6.12 -14.81 2.63
C ARG A 59 5.48 -14.16 1.40
N ARG A 60 4.32 -13.54 1.61
CA ARG A 60 3.49 -12.98 0.56
C ARG A 60 3.31 -11.50 0.78
N THR A 61 3.42 -10.76 -0.31
CA THR A 61 3.11 -9.34 -0.31
C THR A 61 2.09 -9.04 -1.40
N THR A 62 1.07 -8.27 -1.04
CA THR A 62 -0.06 -7.94 -1.89
C THR A 62 -0.14 -6.42 -1.97
N ALA A 63 -0.17 -5.85 -3.17
CA ALA A 63 -0.47 -4.42 -3.33
C ALA A 63 -1.98 -4.22 -3.27
N ILE A 64 -2.40 -3.25 -2.44
CA ILE A 64 -3.82 -3.02 -2.13
C ILE A 64 -4.30 -1.64 -2.56
N HIS A 65 -3.40 -0.67 -2.74
CA HIS A 65 -3.76 0.67 -3.19
C HIS A 65 -2.55 1.40 -3.79
N ASP A 66 -2.77 2.26 -4.78
CA ASP A 66 -1.71 3.06 -5.42
C ASP A 66 -1.63 4.50 -4.86
N THR A 67 -0.55 5.20 -5.22
CA THR A 67 -0.14 6.57 -4.87
C THR A 67 -0.21 6.92 -3.37
N THR A 68 -0.03 5.92 -2.53
CA THR A 68 -0.08 6.06 -1.06
C THR A 68 1.33 6.17 -0.44
N GLU A 69 1.46 6.91 0.66
CA GLU A 69 2.65 6.89 1.50
C GLU A 69 2.36 6.98 3.00
N CYS A 70 3.28 6.46 3.82
CA CYS A 70 3.27 6.56 5.28
C CYS A 70 1.99 5.99 5.92
N PRO A 71 1.73 4.68 5.75
CA PRO A 71 0.54 4.06 6.29
C PRO A 71 0.50 4.09 7.82
N SER A 72 -0.70 4.32 8.35
CA SER A 72 -1.04 4.23 9.76
C SER A 72 -2.32 3.41 9.93
N LEU A 73 -2.18 2.20 10.48
CA LEU A 73 -3.30 1.32 10.76
C LEU A 73 -4.07 1.81 11.99
N SER A 74 -5.40 1.80 11.91
CA SER A 74 -6.25 2.14 13.05
C SER A 74 -6.09 1.10 14.17
N PRO A 75 -6.26 1.49 15.46
CA PRO A 75 -6.13 0.54 16.58
C PRO A 75 -7.07 -0.66 16.54
N ASN A 76 -8.22 -0.53 15.86
CA ASN A 76 -9.19 -1.59 15.63
C ASN A 76 -9.01 -2.33 14.29
N GLU A 77 -7.96 -2.01 13.53
CA GLU A 77 -7.52 -2.71 12.31
C GLU A 77 -8.51 -2.71 11.13
N THR A 78 -9.45 -1.77 11.11
CA THR A 78 -10.46 -1.69 10.05
C THR A 78 -10.18 -0.62 9.00
N VAL A 79 -9.33 0.36 9.34
CA VAL A 79 -9.02 1.51 8.49
C VAL A 79 -7.52 1.73 8.46
N ILE A 80 -7.00 2.15 7.31
CA ILE A 80 -5.61 2.60 7.16
C ILE A 80 -5.58 4.00 6.57
N ALA A 81 -4.92 4.92 7.29
CA ALA A 81 -4.72 6.29 6.83
C ALA A 81 -3.35 6.41 6.15
N TYR A 82 -3.26 7.24 5.11
CA TYR A 82 -2.02 7.50 4.38
C TYR A 82 -2.08 8.87 3.69
N LYS A 83 -0.91 9.37 3.29
CA LYS A 83 -0.80 10.49 2.36
C LYS A 83 -1.08 9.97 0.95
N LYS A 84 -1.89 10.67 0.17
CA LYS A 84 -2.30 10.32 -1.20
C LYS A 84 -1.99 11.49 -2.11
N ASP A 85 -1.27 11.23 -3.20
CA ASP A 85 -1.19 12.19 -4.30
C ASP A 85 -2.45 12.04 -5.15
N VAL A 86 -3.28 13.08 -5.18
CA VAL A 86 -4.53 13.18 -5.95
C VAL A 86 -4.38 14.07 -7.19
N GLY A 87 -3.18 14.59 -7.42
CA GLY A 87 -2.90 15.53 -8.49
C GLY A 87 -2.86 14.87 -9.88
N ASP A 88 -3.31 15.61 -10.89
CA ASP A 88 -3.23 15.20 -12.31
C ASP A 88 -2.04 15.92 -12.99
N GLY A 89 -0.86 15.32 -12.86
CA GLY A 89 0.39 15.83 -13.46
C GLY A 89 1.13 16.90 -12.64
N VAL A 90 0.50 17.45 -11.59
CA VAL A 90 1.14 18.29 -10.58
C VAL A 90 0.81 17.69 -9.21
N PRO A 91 1.80 17.40 -8.34
CA PRO A 91 1.53 16.77 -7.05
C PRO A 91 0.56 17.57 -6.19
N ASP A 92 -0.49 16.91 -5.71
CA ASP A 92 -1.49 17.47 -4.80
C ASP A 92 -1.72 16.46 -3.66
N LEU A 93 -1.19 16.78 -2.47
CA LEU A 93 -1.04 15.82 -1.39
C LEU A 93 -2.16 15.96 -0.37
N CYS A 94 -3.06 14.99 -0.34
CA CYS A 94 -4.14 14.90 0.65
C CYS A 94 -3.90 13.77 1.66
N ILE A 95 -4.69 13.77 2.74
CA ILE A 95 -4.83 12.60 3.61
C ILE A 95 -6.01 11.78 3.11
N ALA A 96 -5.81 10.47 2.99
CA ALA A 96 -6.88 9.54 2.66
C ALA A 96 -6.97 8.43 3.73
N ALA A 97 -8.16 7.86 3.85
CA ALA A 97 -8.44 6.73 4.71
C ALA A 97 -9.11 5.62 3.89
N LEU A 98 -8.53 4.42 3.93
CA LEU A 98 -9.05 3.24 3.24
C LEU A 98 -9.70 2.30 4.25
N ASN A 99 -10.96 1.95 4.01
CA ASN A 99 -11.62 0.84 4.70
C ASN A 99 -11.09 -0.48 4.15
N LEU A 100 -10.46 -1.30 5.01
CA LEU A 100 -9.79 -2.53 4.60
C LEU A 100 -10.75 -3.66 4.22
N ALA A 101 -11.99 -3.62 4.70
CA ALA A 101 -12.99 -4.64 4.39
C ALA A 101 -13.71 -4.37 3.06
N SER A 102 -13.99 -3.10 2.76
CA SER A 102 -14.73 -2.71 1.56
C SER A 102 -13.84 -2.21 0.41
N ALA A 103 -12.54 -1.99 0.66
CA ALA A 103 -11.61 -1.34 -0.25
C ALA A 103 -12.07 0.05 -0.73
N VAL A 104 -12.83 0.76 0.10
CA VAL A 104 -13.31 2.12 -0.20
C VAL A 104 -12.34 3.13 0.40
N GLU A 105 -11.74 3.94 -0.46
CA GLU A 105 -10.94 5.11 -0.10
C GLU A 105 -11.84 6.34 0.08
N THR A 106 -11.61 7.08 1.16
CA THR A 106 -12.15 8.43 1.37
C THR A 106 -10.99 9.40 1.46
N VAL A 107 -10.90 10.33 0.50
CA VAL A 107 -9.99 11.48 0.59
C VAL A 107 -10.60 12.48 1.58
N LEU A 108 -9.82 12.83 2.60
CA LEU A 108 -10.23 13.80 3.60
C LEU A 108 -9.98 15.22 3.07
N PRO A 109 -10.92 16.15 3.27
CA PRO A 109 -10.72 17.54 2.87
C PRO A 109 -9.55 18.15 3.65
N GLU A 110 -8.79 19.02 2.97
CA GLU A 110 -7.93 19.99 3.66
C GLU A 110 -8.83 20.99 4.40
N GLU A 111 -8.48 21.33 5.64
CA GLU A 111 -9.21 22.32 6.45
C GLU A 111 -8.74 23.75 6.15
#